data_AF-A0A5W7RNT7-F1
#
_entry.id   AF-A0A5W7RNT7-F1
#
_cell.length_a   1.000
_cell.length_b   1.000
_cell.length_c   1.000
_cell.angle_alpha   90.00
_cell.angle_beta   90.00
_cell.angle_gamma   90.00
#
_symmetry.space_group_name_H-M   'P 1'
#
loop_
_entity.id
_entity.type
_entity.pdbx_description
1 polymer ?
#
loop_
_entity_poly.entity_id
_entity_poly.type
_entity_poly.pdbx_seq_one_letter_code
_entity_poly.pdbx_strand_id
1 'polypeptide(L)'
;MKKFRTIFFKILGAKTSLILLIVFCGASFLFGQYLNDMNLFASSGAIISVFGLLYTIKFTTLKKLSNREAEINSRSGVTGPPLSPEESKRMREENISKARIEVREEIKAEVIGVGLTIFGTFVWAYGGYIKIIEPISLWMHKML
;
A
#
# COMPACT_ATOMS: atom_id res chain seq x y z
N MET A 1 -21.42 -4.75 -0.90
CA MET A 1 -20.03 -4.99 -0.41
C MET A 1 -19.03 -5.44 -1.47
N LYS A 2 -19.37 -6.34 -2.42
CA LYS A 2 -18.42 -6.79 -3.47
C LYS A 2 -17.83 -5.65 -4.31
N LYS A 3 -18.64 -4.68 -4.75
CA LYS A 3 -18.18 -3.50 -5.53
C LYS A 3 -17.19 -2.61 -4.76
N PHE A 4 -17.48 -2.31 -3.49
CA PHE A 4 -16.58 -1.53 -2.62
C PHE A 4 -15.24 -2.24 -2.44
N ARG A 5 -15.25 -3.55 -2.17
CA ARG A 5 -14.05 -4.37 -2.08
C ARG A 5 -13.21 -4.27 -3.35
N THR A 6 -13.82 -4.46 -4.52
CA THR A 6 -13.10 -4.41 -5.81
C THR A 6 -12.50 -3.04 -6.12
N ILE A 7 -13.24 -1.96 -5.82
CA ILE A 7 -12.75 -0.58 -5.99
C ILE A 7 -11.60 -0.30 -5.04
N PHE A 8 -11.77 -0.68 -3.76
CA PHE A 8 -10.75 -0.53 -2.73
C PHE A 8 -9.45 -1.25 -3.11
N PHE A 9 -9.53 -2.50 -3.56
CA PHE A 9 -8.35 -3.24 -4.04
C PHE A 9 -7.75 -2.70 -5.33
N LYS A 10 -8.55 -2.13 -6.24
CA LYS A 10 -8.05 -1.46 -7.45
C LYS A 10 -7.26 -0.20 -7.12
N ILE A 11 -7.76 0.59 -6.17
CA ILE A 11 -7.10 1.81 -5.70
C ILE A 11 -5.84 1.43 -4.91
N LEU A 12 -5.90 0.49 -3.98
CA LEU A 12 -4.75 0.00 -3.21
C LEU A 12 -3.73 -0.80 -4.01
N GLY A 13 -4.09 -1.31 -5.18
CA GLY A 13 -3.24 -2.18 -5.99
C GLY A 13 -2.39 -1.48 -7.04
N ALA A 14 -2.69 -0.22 -7.37
CA ALA A 14 -2.06 0.44 -8.50
C ALA A 14 -0.90 1.33 -8.05
N LYS A 15 0.22 1.30 -8.78
CA LYS A 15 1.27 2.34 -8.75
C LYS A 15 0.65 3.76 -8.80
N THR A 16 -0.51 3.88 -9.44
CA THR A 16 -1.34 5.08 -9.52
C THR A 16 -1.76 5.65 -8.16
N SER A 17 -2.06 4.84 -7.14
CA SER A 17 -2.43 5.39 -5.83
C SER A 17 -1.25 5.95 -5.07
N LEU A 18 -0.06 5.35 -5.22
CA LEU A 18 1.17 5.92 -4.68
C LEU A 18 1.49 7.27 -5.35
N ILE A 19 1.32 7.36 -6.67
CA ILE A 19 1.47 8.62 -7.41
C ILE A 19 0.47 9.66 -6.92
N LEU A 20 -0.81 9.28 -6.77
CA LEU A 20 -1.86 10.18 -6.29
C LEU A 20 -1.58 10.65 -4.86
N LEU A 21 -1.05 9.78 -4.00
CA LEU A 21 -0.63 10.13 -2.65
C LEU A 21 0.51 11.16 -2.66
N ILE A 22 1.52 10.97 -3.51
CA ILE A 22 2.63 11.93 -3.66
C ILE A 22 2.12 13.28 -4.16
N VAL A 23 1.27 13.29 -5.19
CA VAL A 23 0.66 14.51 -5.72
C VAL A 23 -0.17 15.20 -4.65
N PHE A 24 -0.97 14.45 -3.89
CA PHE A 24 -1.77 14.98 -2.79
C PHE A 24 -0.89 15.62 -1.71
N CYS A 25 0.17 14.94 -1.26
CA CYS A 25 1.08 15.48 -0.25
C CYS A 25 1.82 16.74 -0.76
N GLY A 26 2.25 16.73 -2.03
CA GLY A 26 2.87 17.90 -2.66
C GLY A 26 1.91 19.09 -2.76
N ALA A 27 0.66 18.85 -3.15
CA ALA A 27 -0.37 19.87 -3.16
C ALA A 27 -0.65 20.41 -1.75
N SER A 28 -0.82 19.53 -0.75
CA SER A 28 -1.01 19.93 0.65
C SER A 28 0.16 20.77 1.17
N PHE A 29 1.39 20.44 0.77
CA PHE A 29 2.57 21.25 1.10
C PHE A 29 2.50 22.64 0.46
N LEU A 30 2.27 22.72 -0.85
CA LEU A 30 2.20 23.98 -1.58
C LEU A 30 1.07 24.88 -1.05
N PHE A 31 -0.12 24.32 -0.85
CA PHE A 31 -1.25 25.06 -0.27
C PHE A 31 -0.97 25.47 1.18
N GLY A 32 -0.29 24.64 1.97
CA GLY A 32 0.13 25.03 3.32
C GLY A 32 1.10 26.22 3.33
N GLN A 33 2.03 26.26 2.36
CA GLN A 33 2.95 27.38 2.17
C GLN A 33 2.24 28.66 1.68
N TYR A 34 1.24 28.51 0.81
CA TYR A 34 0.43 29.62 0.29
C TYR A 34 -0.49 30.23 1.35
N LEU A 35 -1.18 29.38 2.12
CA LEU A 35 -2.13 29.81 3.15
C LEU A 35 -1.48 30.13 4.49
N ASN A 36 -0.16 29.95 4.61
CA ASN A 36 0.58 30.01 5.88
C ASN A 36 0.06 29.05 6.96
N ASP A 37 -0.56 27.93 6.54
CA ASP A 37 -1.10 26.91 7.43
C ASP A 37 -0.50 25.53 7.10
N MET A 38 0.61 25.22 7.76
CA MET A 38 1.29 23.94 7.60
C MET A 38 0.58 22.76 8.27
N ASN A 39 -0.53 23.00 9.01
CA ASN A 39 -1.36 21.90 9.49
C ASN A 39 -2.03 21.14 8.34
N LEU A 40 -2.25 21.79 7.19
CA LEU A 40 -2.71 21.13 5.97
C LEU A 40 -1.72 20.07 5.49
N PHE A 41 -0.42 20.40 5.50
CA PHE A 41 0.63 19.45 5.18
C PHE A 41 0.75 18.37 6.26
N ALA A 42 0.72 18.74 7.54
CA ALA A 42 0.75 17.77 8.64
C ALA A 42 -0.39 16.75 8.54
N SER A 43 -1.61 17.20 8.24
CA SER A 43 -2.78 16.32 8.09
C SER A 43 -2.66 15.34 6.93
N SER A 44 -1.89 15.66 5.89
CA SER A 44 -1.58 14.70 4.82
C SER A 44 -0.79 13.49 5.34
N GLY A 45 0.01 13.65 6.41
CA GLY A 45 0.72 12.57 7.08
C GLY A 45 -0.20 11.47 7.62
N ALA A 46 -1.37 11.84 8.16
CA ALA A 46 -2.36 10.87 8.61
C ALA A 46 -2.90 10.02 7.44
N ILE A 47 -3.09 10.63 6.27
CA ILE A 47 -3.53 9.92 5.06
C ILE A 47 -2.44 8.97 4.57
N ILE A 48 -1.17 9.39 4.55
CA ILE A 48 -0.03 8.51 4.25
C ILE A 48 -0.03 7.30 5.19
N SER A 49 -0.24 7.52 6.49
CA SER A 49 -0.25 6.45 7.48
C SER A 49 -1.37 5.45 7.26
N VAL A 50 -2.58 5.92 6.95
CA VAL A 50 -3.71 5.05 6.59
C VAL A 50 -3.38 4.23 5.34
N PHE A 51 -2.80 4.85 4.32
CA PHE A 51 -2.36 4.13 3.11
C PHE A 51 -1.33 3.04 3.43
N GLY A 52 -0.34 3.34 4.29
CA GLY A 52 0.64 2.37 4.76
C GLY A 52 0.00 1.16 5.45
N LEU A 53 -0.91 1.42 6.39
CA LEU A 53 -1.66 0.38 7.10
C LEU A 53 -2.47 -0.50 6.15
N LEU A 54 -3.17 0.11 5.19
CA LEU A 54 -3.95 -0.63 4.21
C LEU A 54 -3.08 -1.49 3.29
N TYR A 55 -1.88 -1.02 2.95
CA TYR A 55 -0.90 -1.79 2.19
C TYR A 55 -0.44 -3.03 2.97
N THR A 56 -0.21 -2.90 4.28
CA THR A 56 0.14 -4.01 5.17
C THR A 56 -1.03 -5.01 5.34
N ILE A 57 -2.26 -4.52 5.56
CA ILE A 57 -3.46 -5.36 5.77
C ILE A 57 -3.81 -6.18 4.52
N LYS A 58 -3.62 -5.60 3.33
CA LYS A 58 -3.90 -6.26 2.04
C LYS A 58 -3.23 -7.64 1.95
N PHE A 59 -1.99 -7.72 2.39
CA PHE A 59 -1.18 -8.92 2.26
C PHE A 59 -1.31 -9.84 3.48
N THR A 60 -1.12 -9.32 4.69
CA THR A 60 -1.22 -10.10 5.94
C THR A 60 -2.59 -10.76 6.15
N THR A 61 -3.67 -10.03 5.84
CA THR A 61 -5.03 -10.42 6.23
C THR A 61 -5.88 -10.79 5.02
N LEU A 62 -5.96 -9.90 4.02
CA LEU A 62 -6.93 -10.10 2.95
C LEU A 62 -6.52 -11.19 1.95
N LYS A 63 -5.23 -11.30 1.65
CA LYS A 63 -4.70 -12.40 0.81
C LYS A 63 -4.90 -13.76 1.49
N LYS A 64 -4.61 -13.84 2.80
CA LYS A 64 -4.83 -15.04 3.61
C LYS A 64 -6.31 -15.45 3.68
N LEU A 65 -7.21 -14.47 3.85
CA LEU A 65 -8.65 -14.73 3.80
C LEU A 65 -9.13 -15.19 2.42
N SER A 66 -8.55 -14.68 1.33
CA SER A 66 -8.90 -15.10 -0.03
C SER A 66 -8.44 -16.53 -0.35
N ASN A 67 -7.31 -16.98 0.21
CA ASN A 67 -6.79 -18.33 0.00
C ASN A 67 -7.37 -19.37 0.97
N ARG A 68 -8.26 -18.96 1.88
CA ARG A 68 -8.81 -19.82 2.92
C ARG A 68 -9.57 -21.02 2.38
N GLU A 69 -10.34 -20.85 1.30
CA GLU A 69 -11.05 -21.96 0.64
C GLU A 69 -10.09 -22.95 -0.03
N ALA A 70 -9.01 -22.47 -0.63
CA ALA A 70 -7.98 -23.33 -1.21
C ALA A 70 -7.25 -24.14 -0.13
N GLU A 71 -6.96 -23.52 1.02
CA GLU A 71 -6.32 -24.18 2.15
C GLU A 71 -7.25 -25.24 2.79
N ILE A 72 -8.55 -24.94 2.92
CA ILE A 72 -9.55 -25.90 3.40
C ILE A 72 -9.67 -27.08 2.44
N ASN A 73 -9.75 -26.83 1.13
CA ASN A 73 -9.83 -27.87 0.11
C ASN A 73 -8.59 -28.77 0.11
N SER A 74 -7.39 -28.21 0.29
CA SER A 74 -6.16 -29.02 0.40
C SER A 74 -6.13 -29.93 1.64
N ARG A 75 -6.81 -29.56 2.72
CA ARG A 75 -6.88 -30.35 3.96
C ARG A 75 -8.00 -31.40 3.94
N SER A 76 -8.98 -31.25 3.06
CA SER A 76 -10.11 -32.19 2.91
C SER A 76 -9.72 -33.55 2.30
N GLY A 77 -8.45 -33.74 1.90
CA GLY A 77 -7.92 -35.03 1.44
C GLY A 77 -8.31 -35.45 0.02
N VAL A 78 -9.29 -34.78 -0.60
CA VAL A 78 -9.71 -35.06 -1.98
C VAL A 78 -8.78 -34.34 -2.94
N THR A 79 -7.66 -34.97 -3.28
CA THR A 79 -6.57 -34.39 -4.10
C THR A 79 -6.47 -35.06 -5.46
N GLY A 80 -7.53 -34.97 -6.27
CA GLY A 80 -7.49 -35.32 -7.69
C GLY A 80 -7.07 -36.77 -8.03
N PRO A 81 -6.94 -37.09 -9.33
CA PRO A 81 -6.41 -38.39 -9.76
C PRO A 81 -4.93 -38.55 -9.38
N PRO A 82 -4.45 -39.77 -9.11
CA PRO A 82 -3.06 -40.02 -8.74
C PRO A 82 -2.11 -39.57 -9.86
N LEU A 83 -1.17 -38.71 -9.51
CA LEU A 83 -0.16 -38.18 -10.42
C LEU A 83 1.00 -39.15 -10.57
N SER A 84 1.63 -39.18 -11.75
CA SER A 84 2.90 -39.90 -11.91
C SER A 84 4.01 -39.25 -11.05
N PRO A 85 5.05 -40.01 -10.64
CA PRO A 85 6.16 -39.46 -9.85
C PRO A 85 6.85 -38.28 -10.53
N GLU A 86 6.97 -38.31 -11.85
CA GLU A 86 7.59 -37.24 -12.65
C GLU A 86 6.72 -35.97 -12.71
N GLU A 87 5.41 -36.12 -12.90
CA GLU A 87 4.47 -34.99 -12.88
C GLU A 87 4.37 -34.37 -11.48
N SER A 88 4.38 -35.19 -10.43
CA SER A 88 4.37 -34.72 -9.04
C SER A 88 5.61 -33.85 -8.73
N LYS A 89 6.77 -34.24 -9.26
CA LYS A 89 8.04 -33.54 -9.05
C LYS A 89 8.05 -32.21 -9.81
N ARG A 90 7.61 -32.20 -11.07
CA ARG A 90 7.45 -30.96 -11.87
C ARG A 90 6.48 -29.99 -11.23
N MET A 91 5.29 -30.45 -10.83
CA MET A 91 4.30 -29.61 -10.16
C MET A 91 4.81 -29.05 -8.84
N ARG A 92 5.55 -29.84 -8.06
CA ARG A 92 6.15 -29.39 -6.81
C ARG A 92 7.18 -28.28 -7.03
N GLU A 93 8.07 -28.46 -8.01
CA GLU A 93 9.08 -27.46 -8.36
C GLU A 93 8.44 -26.15 -8.86
N GLU A 94 7.43 -26.24 -9.74
CA GLU A 94 6.66 -25.08 -10.19
C GLU A 94 5.96 -24.36 -9.04
N ASN A 95 5.29 -25.10 -8.16
CA ASN A 95 4.58 -24.52 -7.01
C ASN A 95 5.54 -23.84 -6.03
N ILE A 96 6.72 -24.43 -5.77
CA ILE A 96 7.75 -23.81 -4.94
C ILE A 96 8.26 -22.52 -5.57
N SER A 97 8.49 -22.52 -6.89
CA SER A 97 8.97 -21.32 -7.60
C SER A 97 7.95 -20.17 -7.54
N LYS A 98 6.67 -20.47 -7.77
CA LYS A 98 5.56 -19.50 -7.66
C LYS A 98 5.40 -18.99 -6.24
N ALA A 99 5.44 -19.87 -5.25
CA ALA A 99 5.35 -19.50 -3.83
C ALA A 99 6.49 -18.56 -3.41
N ARG A 100 7.72 -18.79 -3.88
CA ARG A 100 8.86 -17.89 -3.58
C ARG A 100 8.65 -16.48 -4.13
N ILE A 101 8.15 -16.36 -5.37
CA ILE A 101 7.86 -15.05 -5.98
C ILE A 101 6.77 -14.34 -5.20
N GLU A 102 5.70 -15.06 -4.85
CA GLU A 102 4.59 -14.49 -4.09
C GLU A 102 5.01 -14.00 -2.70
N VAL A 103 5.79 -14.79 -1.96
CA VAL A 103 6.31 -14.42 -0.64
C VAL A 103 7.22 -13.20 -0.73
N ARG A 104 8.02 -13.09 -1.79
CA ARG A 104 8.89 -11.92 -2.00
C ARG A 104 8.09 -10.64 -2.22
N GLU A 105 7.08 -10.69 -3.07
CA GLU A 105 6.20 -9.53 -3.32
C GLU A 105 5.40 -9.15 -2.09
N GLU A 106 5.01 -10.13 -1.28
CA GLU A 106 4.34 -9.94 0.01
C GLU A 106 5.22 -9.19 1.01
N ILE A 107 6.44 -9.67 1.25
CA ILE A 107 7.41 -9.00 2.14
C ILE A 107 7.70 -7.59 1.65
N LYS A 108 7.91 -7.39 0.34
CA LYS A 108 8.18 -6.08 -0.23
C LYS A 108 7.01 -5.11 0.03
N ALA A 109 5.78 -5.57 -0.14
CA ALA A 109 4.62 -4.75 0.12
C ALA A 109 4.48 -4.41 1.61
N GLU A 110 4.71 -5.35 2.51
CA GLU A 110 4.68 -5.10 3.96
C GLU A 110 5.72 -4.07 4.39
N VAL A 111 6.97 -4.20 3.90
CA VAL A 111 8.04 -3.24 4.18
C VAL A 111 7.65 -1.83 3.70
N ILE A 112 7.07 -1.72 2.51
CA ILE A 112 6.56 -0.44 2.00
C ILE A 112 5.42 0.09 2.88
N GLY A 113 4.47 -0.76 3.28
CA GLY A 113 3.34 -0.38 4.12
C GLY A 113 3.76 0.13 5.50
N VAL A 114 4.67 -0.58 6.16
CA VAL A 114 5.26 -0.17 7.43
C VAL A 114 6.05 1.14 7.27
N GLY A 115 6.88 1.23 6.23
CA GLY A 115 7.66 2.45 5.93
C GLY A 115 6.77 3.68 5.71
N LEU A 116 5.70 3.54 4.94
CA LEU A 116 4.71 4.61 4.74
C LEU A 116 4.00 4.99 6.04
N THR A 117 3.68 4.00 6.89
CA THR A 117 3.02 4.27 8.19
C THR A 117 3.91 5.10 9.11
N ILE A 118 5.18 4.72 9.21
CA ILE A 118 6.16 5.45 10.02
C ILE A 118 6.39 6.85 9.45
N PHE A 119 6.64 6.95 8.14
CA PHE A 119 6.86 8.23 7.47
C PHE A 119 5.67 9.17 7.60
N GLY A 120 4.44 8.69 7.36
CA GLY A 120 3.22 9.47 7.53
C GLY A 120 3.05 9.97 8.96
N THR A 121 3.42 9.17 9.95
CA THR A 121 3.39 9.58 11.36
C THR A 121 4.38 10.70 11.65
N PHE A 122 5.59 10.66 11.08
CA PHE A 122 6.54 11.78 11.18
C PHE A 122 6.01 13.05 10.51
N VAL A 123 5.46 12.94 9.30
CA VAL A 123 4.84 14.08 8.62
C VAL A 123 3.70 14.65 9.44
N TRP A 124 2.89 13.80 10.08
CA TRP A 124 1.78 14.25 10.89
C TRP A 124 2.22 14.94 12.19
N ALA A 125 3.18 14.36 12.91
CA ALA A 125 3.68 14.91 14.16
C ALA A 125 4.49 16.19 13.96
N TYR A 126 5.25 16.29 12.86
CA TYR A 126 6.25 17.34 12.68
C TYR A 126 6.00 18.28 11.50
N GLY A 127 5.10 17.94 10.58
CA GLY A 127 4.86 18.72 9.37
C GLY A 127 4.39 20.15 9.63
N GLY A 128 3.67 20.37 10.74
CA GLY A 128 3.20 21.69 11.14
C GLY A 128 4.32 22.64 11.59
N TYR A 129 5.49 22.12 11.98
CA TYR A 129 6.65 22.92 12.39
C TYR A 129 7.54 23.34 11.22
N ILE A 130 7.24 22.89 10.00
CA ILE A 130 7.98 23.31 8.82
C ILE A 130 7.74 24.81 8.63
N LYS A 131 8.83 25.57 8.57
CA LYS A 131 8.76 27.02 8.38
C LYS A 131 8.18 27.35 7.02
N ILE A 132 7.49 28.48 6.95
CA ILE A 132 7.08 29.07 5.69
C ILE A 132 8.33 29.50 4.93
N ILE A 133 8.40 29.10 3.66
CA ILE A 133 9.48 29.46 2.75
C ILE A 133 8.99 30.66 1.95
N GLU A 134 9.36 31.86 2.40
CA GLU A 134 8.92 33.14 1.83
C GLU A 134 9.05 33.22 0.29
N PRO A 135 10.16 32.80 -0.35
CA PRO A 135 10.26 32.82 -1.81
C PRO A 135 9.19 31.98 -2.52
N ILE A 136 8.82 30.83 -1.95
CA ILE A 136 7.81 29.92 -2.53
C ILE A 136 6.42 30.54 -2.35
N SER A 137 6.12 31.03 -1.15
CA SER A 137 4.84 31.68 -0.85
C SER A 137 4.60 32.91 -1.74
N LEU A 138 5.60 33.78 -1.89
CA LEU A 138 5.56 34.95 -2.78
C LEU A 138 5.42 34.59 -4.25
N TRP A 139 6.10 33.53 -4.71
CA TRP A 139 5.97 33.04 -6.08
C TRP A 139 4.56 32.52 -6.37
N MET A 140 3.96 31.77 -5.44
CA MET A 140 2.59 31.28 -5.57
C MET A 140 1.57 32.41 -5.59
N HIS A 141 1.72 33.42 -4.74
CA HIS A 141 0.87 34.63 -4.76
C HIS A 141 0.96 35.46 -6.04
N LYS A 142 2.05 35.34 -6.81
CA LYS A 142 2.19 36.03 -8.10
C LYS A 142 1.63 35.25 -9.28
N MET A 143 1.45 33.94 -9.15
CA MET A 143 0.93 33.07 -10.22
C MET A 143 -0.60 32.89 -10.19
N LEU A 144 -1.23 33.08 -9.03
CA LEU A 144 -2.68 33.02 -8.80
C LEU A 144 -3.29 34.42 -8.82
#